data_AF-A0A383B767-F1
#
_entry.id   AF-A0A383B767-F1
#
_cell.length_a   1.000
_cell.length_b   1.000
_cell.length_c   1.000
_cell.angle_alpha   90.00
_cell.angle_beta   90.00
_cell.angle_gamma   90.00
#
_symmetry.space_group_name_H-M   'P 1'
#
loop_
_entity.id
_entity.type
_entity.pdbx_description
1 polymer ?
#
loop_
_entity_poly.entity_id
_entity_poly.type
_entity_poly.pdbx_seq_one_letter_code
_entity_poly.pdbx_strand_id
1 'polypeptide(L)'
;MKTTQRLHGLDGLRAFAMLMGIAVHASLPYWSSLGKISFFWPADKDQSISLWMMFNIIHSWRMPLFFLLAGFFAHLYLSHHDIRAFFINRLHRIVGPLLIFGVITAAILPPIWEFGFNGEFKLSGLIGFPDSPGFLGHLWFLYYLSIFYGLIIIGMSVAWVSRLKFYVFQPLLRIFYSPIPLALI
;
A
#
# COMPACT_ATOMS: atom_id res chain seq x y z
N MET A 1 -5.19 1.81 33.43
CA MET A 1 -5.32 1.45 32.00
C MET A 1 -5.74 2.70 31.23
N LYS A 2 -4.90 3.25 30.33
CA LYS A 2 -5.39 4.24 29.36
C LYS A 2 -6.31 3.48 28.42
N THR A 3 -7.61 3.75 28.47
CA THR A 3 -8.55 3.27 27.46
C THR A 3 -8.11 3.84 26.12
N THR A 4 -7.54 3.01 25.26
CA THR A 4 -7.32 3.36 23.85
C THR A 4 -8.68 3.61 23.22
N GLN A 5 -9.08 4.87 23.17
CA GLN A 5 -10.34 5.29 22.56
C GLN A 5 -10.30 4.91 21.08
N ARG A 6 -11.21 4.02 20.69
CA ARG A 6 -11.31 3.57 19.30
C ARG A 6 -11.86 4.71 18.44
N LEU A 7 -11.20 4.98 17.32
CA LEU A 7 -11.58 6.05 16.40
C LEU A 7 -12.69 5.57 15.45
N HIS A 8 -13.91 5.46 15.98
CA HIS A 8 -15.07 4.92 15.25
C HIS A 8 -15.38 5.67 13.95
N GLY A 9 -15.16 6.99 13.90
CA GLY A 9 -15.35 7.77 12.68
C GLY A 9 -14.40 7.36 11.54
N LEU A 10 -13.13 7.04 11.85
CA LEU A 10 -12.16 6.59 10.86
C LEU A 10 -12.45 5.15 10.40
N ASP A 11 -12.95 4.31 11.29
CA ASP A 11 -13.42 2.97 10.93
C ASP A 11 -14.62 3.04 9.98
N GLY A 12 -15.59 3.93 10.25
CA GLY A 12 -16.74 4.17 9.39
C GLY A 12 -16.35 4.74 8.02
N LEU A 13 -15.45 5.72 7.99
CA LEU A 13 -14.91 6.29 6.76
C LEU A 13 -14.22 5.22 5.90
N ARG A 14 -13.42 4.35 6.53
CA ARG A 14 -12.78 3.23 5.84
C ARG A 14 -13.80 2.24 5.29
N ALA A 15 -14.81 1.87 6.07
CA ALA A 15 -15.86 0.95 5.64
C ALA A 15 -16.63 1.51 4.45
N PHE A 16 -17.00 2.80 4.50
CA PHE A 16 -17.66 3.49 3.40
C PHE A 16 -16.79 3.49 2.13
N ALA A 17 -15.51 3.87 2.25
CA ALA A 17 -14.57 3.83 1.14
C ALA A 17 -14.42 2.41 0.54
N MET A 18 -14.45 1.36 1.37
CA MET A 18 -14.38 -0.03 0.89
C MET A 18 -15.64 -0.42 0.10
N LEU A 19 -16.83 0.00 0.55
CA LEU A 19 -18.09 -0.28 -0.13
C LEU A 19 -18.14 0.36 -1.53
N MET A 20 -17.62 1.59 -1.66
CA MET A 20 -17.54 2.28 -2.96
C MET A 20 -16.67 1.54 -3.98
N GLY A 21 -15.72 0.71 -3.52
CA GLY A 21 -14.93 -0.15 -4.39
C GLY A 21 -15.80 -1.09 -5.25
N ILE A 22 -16.91 -1.57 -4.70
CA ILE A 22 -17.86 -2.43 -5.42
C ILE A 22 -18.47 -1.67 -6.61
N ALA A 23 -18.96 -0.45 -6.37
CA ALA A 23 -19.53 0.39 -7.43
C ALA A 23 -18.51 0.73 -8.53
N VAL A 24 -17.26 0.99 -8.12
CA VAL A 24 -16.14 1.25 -9.03
C VAL A 24 -15.87 0.04 -9.93
N HIS A 25 -15.74 -1.16 -9.37
CA HIS A 25 -15.47 -2.36 -10.16
C HIS A 25 -16.67 -2.77 -11.03
N ALA A 26 -17.90 -2.64 -10.53
CA ALA A 26 -19.11 -2.93 -11.31
C ALA A 26 -19.27 -1.98 -12.51
N SER A 27 -18.77 -0.75 -12.43
CA SER A 27 -18.85 0.22 -13.52
C SER A 27 -17.90 -0.06 -14.68
N LEU A 28 -16.81 -0.81 -14.47
CA LEU A 28 -15.71 -0.95 -15.43
C LEU A 28 -16.16 -1.39 -16.84
N PRO A 29 -16.99 -2.44 -17.02
CA PRO A 29 -17.39 -2.87 -18.36
C PRO A 29 -18.12 -1.78 -19.17
N TYR A 30 -18.85 -0.90 -18.48
CA TYR A 30 -19.70 0.14 -19.07
C TYR A 30 -18.97 1.42 -19.43
N TRP A 31 -17.67 1.54 -19.17
CA TRP A 31 -16.88 2.66 -19.70
C TRP A 31 -15.52 2.25 -20.27
N SER A 32 -15.20 0.95 -20.26
CA SER A 32 -13.88 0.46 -20.67
C SER A 32 -13.48 0.86 -22.09
N SER A 33 -14.45 0.96 -23.01
CA SER A 33 -14.19 1.41 -24.38
C SER A 33 -13.90 2.91 -24.44
N LEU A 34 -14.68 3.73 -23.72
CA LEU A 34 -14.49 5.19 -23.62
C LEU A 34 -13.13 5.54 -23.01
N GLY A 35 -12.75 4.82 -21.95
CA GLY A 35 -11.48 4.99 -21.26
C GLY A 35 -10.28 4.34 -21.95
N LYS A 36 -10.48 3.71 -23.12
CA LYS A 36 -9.44 2.97 -23.86
C LYS A 36 -8.73 1.89 -23.04
N ILE A 37 -9.45 1.24 -22.12
CA ILE A 37 -8.97 0.12 -21.30
C ILE A 37 -9.56 -1.23 -21.73
N SER A 38 -10.22 -1.28 -22.89
CA SER A 38 -10.84 -2.50 -23.44
C SER A 38 -9.85 -3.63 -23.75
N PHE A 39 -8.56 -3.30 -23.90
CA PHE A 39 -7.48 -4.30 -24.03
C PHE A 39 -7.24 -5.08 -22.73
N PHE A 40 -7.65 -4.52 -21.59
CA PHE A 40 -7.42 -5.09 -20.27
C PHE A 40 -8.73 -5.54 -19.61
N TRP A 41 -9.84 -4.84 -19.84
CA TRP A 41 -11.14 -5.14 -19.23
C TRP A 41 -12.21 -5.33 -20.31
N PRO A 42 -13.09 -6.36 -20.24
CA PRO A 42 -14.05 -6.59 -21.30
C PRO A 42 -15.05 -5.43 -21.31
N ALA A 43 -15.32 -4.90 -22.50
CA ALA A 43 -16.20 -3.76 -22.67
C ALA A 43 -17.58 -4.23 -23.13
N ASP A 44 -18.63 -3.72 -22.49
CA ASP A 44 -19.98 -3.86 -22.99
C ASP A 44 -20.19 -2.99 -24.23
N LYS A 45 -21.21 -3.28 -25.04
CA LYS A 45 -21.61 -2.41 -26.15
C LYS A 45 -22.20 -1.10 -25.64
N ASP A 46 -22.92 -1.16 -24.52
CA ASP A 46 -23.61 -0.01 -23.93
C ASP A 46 -22.67 0.74 -22.97
N GLN A 47 -22.03 1.77 -23.51
CA GLN A 47 -21.08 2.60 -22.76
C GLN A 47 -21.77 3.83 -22.13
N SER A 48 -21.32 4.24 -20.94
CA SER A 48 -21.93 5.30 -20.14
C SER A 48 -20.90 6.31 -19.62
N ILE A 49 -21.06 7.56 -20.06
CA ILE A 49 -20.22 8.68 -19.60
C ILE A 49 -20.44 8.99 -18.12
N SER A 50 -21.66 8.79 -17.59
CA SER A 50 -21.97 9.07 -16.19
C SER A 50 -21.28 8.07 -15.26
N LEU A 51 -21.23 6.79 -15.64
CA LEU A 51 -20.48 5.76 -14.92
C LEU A 51 -18.98 6.01 -14.97
N TRP A 52 -18.46 6.50 -16.10
CA TRP A 52 -17.06 6.91 -16.20
C TRP A 52 -16.73 8.08 -15.27
N MET A 53 -17.56 9.13 -15.24
CA MET A 53 -17.37 10.26 -14.33
C MET A 53 -17.45 9.83 -12.86
N MET A 54 -18.45 9.00 -12.51
CA MET A 54 -18.58 8.41 -11.18
C MET A 54 -17.30 7.66 -10.78
N PHE A 55 -16.79 6.79 -11.65
CA PHE A 55 -15.55 6.05 -11.42
C PHE A 55 -14.40 7.01 -11.11
N ASN A 56 -14.18 8.03 -11.94
CA ASN A 56 -13.05 8.96 -11.79
C ASN A 56 -13.14 9.75 -10.48
N ILE A 57 -14.33 10.28 -10.16
CA ILE A 57 -14.57 11.01 -8.92
C ILE A 57 -14.23 10.12 -7.72
N ILE A 58 -14.84 8.93 -7.63
CA ILE A 58 -14.60 8.01 -6.51
C ILE A 58 -13.12 7.58 -6.45
N HIS A 59 -12.53 7.23 -7.59
CA HIS A 59 -11.16 6.71 -7.64
C HIS A 59 -10.13 7.77 -7.21
N SER A 60 -10.31 9.03 -7.63
CA SER A 60 -9.38 10.13 -7.40
C SER A 60 -9.05 10.38 -5.93
N TRP A 61 -10.02 10.25 -5.03
CA TRP A 61 -9.81 10.52 -3.60
C TRP A 61 -9.77 9.25 -2.74
N ARG A 62 -10.47 8.18 -3.13
CA ARG A 62 -10.56 6.95 -2.32
C ARG A 62 -9.19 6.30 -2.15
N MET A 63 -8.40 6.20 -3.22
CA MET A 63 -7.07 5.59 -3.14
C MET A 63 -6.11 6.41 -2.26
N PRO A 64 -5.95 7.73 -2.44
CA PRO A 64 -5.19 8.57 -1.50
C PRO A 64 -5.68 8.48 -0.06
N LEU A 65 -6.99 8.43 0.17
CA LEU A 65 -7.56 8.29 1.49
C LEU A 65 -7.09 7.01 2.20
N PHE A 66 -7.07 5.87 1.50
CA PHE A 66 -6.57 4.63 2.10
C PHE A 66 -5.10 4.71 2.49
N PHE A 67 -4.26 5.34 1.66
CA PHE A 67 -2.84 5.56 2.01
C PHE A 67 -2.68 6.48 3.22
N LEU A 68 -3.44 7.58 3.28
CA LEU A 68 -3.44 8.49 4.43
C LEU A 68 -3.87 7.78 5.73
N LEU A 69 -4.97 7.02 5.68
CA LEU A 69 -5.44 6.23 6.82
C LEU A 69 -4.39 5.19 7.25
N ALA A 70 -3.77 4.50 6.28
CA ALA A 70 -2.75 3.51 6.58
C ALA A 70 -1.53 4.15 7.29
N GLY A 71 -1.06 5.31 6.80
CA GLY A 71 0.01 6.08 7.43
C GLY A 71 -0.36 6.57 8.83
N PHE A 72 -1.57 7.11 9.01
CA PHE A 72 -2.09 7.55 10.29
C PHE A 72 -2.11 6.42 11.32
N PHE A 73 -2.69 5.27 10.98
CA PHE A 73 -2.73 4.10 11.88
C PHE A 73 -1.35 3.47 12.09
N ALA A 74 -0.43 3.61 11.14
CA ALA A 74 0.95 3.19 11.33
C ALA A 74 1.69 4.05 12.35
N HIS A 75 1.55 5.36 12.26
CA HIS A 75 2.12 6.27 13.25
C HIS A 75 1.52 6.04 14.64
N LEU A 76 0.19 5.93 14.72
CA LEU A 76 -0.51 5.64 15.99
C LEU A 76 -0.08 4.28 16.59
N TYR A 77 0.22 3.28 15.76
CA TYR A 77 0.73 2.01 16.27
C TYR A 77 2.16 2.17 16.82
N LEU A 78 3.03 2.87 16.08
CA LEU A 78 4.42 3.14 16.48
C LEU A 78 4.54 4.00 17.73
N SER A 79 3.57 4.87 18.03
CA SER A 79 3.59 5.67 19.26
C SER A 79 3.38 4.85 20.53
N HIS A 80 2.92 3.60 20.40
CA HIS A 80 2.61 2.71 21.51
C HIS A 80 3.41 1.40 21.50
N HIS A 81 4.21 1.13 20.46
CA HIS A 81 4.93 -0.13 20.28
C HIS A 81 6.32 0.09 19.67
N ASP A 82 7.23 -0.84 19.94
CA ASP A 82 8.57 -0.82 19.36
C ASP A 82 8.58 -1.11 17.85
N ILE A 83 9.66 -0.66 17.20
CA ILE A 83 9.89 -0.81 15.75
C ILE A 83 9.85 -2.28 15.32
N ARG A 84 10.38 -3.20 16.15
CA ARG A 84 10.36 -4.65 15.86
C ARG A 84 8.94 -5.19 15.86
N ALA A 85 8.12 -4.80 16.83
CA ALA A 85 6.72 -5.20 16.91
C ALA A 85 5.93 -4.63 15.71
N PHE A 86 6.20 -3.39 15.32
CA PHE A 86 5.63 -2.78 14.12
C PHE A 86 5.98 -3.56 12.84
N PHE A 87 7.25 -3.93 12.65
CA PHE A 87 7.69 -4.69 11.48
C PHE A 87 7.00 -6.05 11.38
N ILE A 88 6.99 -6.83 12.47
CA ILE A 88 6.34 -8.15 12.51
C ILE A 88 4.84 -8.01 12.23
N ASN A 89 4.18 -7.02 12.83
CA ASN A 89 2.77 -6.75 12.62
C ASN A 89 2.47 -6.40 11.15
N ARG A 90 3.32 -5.61 10.49
CA ARG A 90 3.16 -5.25 9.08
C ARG A 90 3.44 -6.42 8.15
N LEU A 91 4.43 -7.26 8.45
CA LEU A 91 4.68 -8.49 7.71
C LEU A 91 3.44 -9.39 7.74
N HIS A 92 2.86 -9.66 8.91
CA HIS A 92 1.74 -10.57 9.03
C HIS A 92 0.44 -10.02 8.42
N ARG A 93 0.22 -8.70 8.45
CA ARG A 93 -1.05 -8.08 8.00
C ARG A 93 -1.04 -7.59 6.56
N ILE A 94 0.13 -7.50 5.93
CA ILE A 94 0.28 -6.93 4.59
C ILE A 94 1.05 -7.89 3.70
N VAL A 95 2.29 -8.23 4.07
CA VAL A 95 3.17 -9.05 3.23
C VAL A 95 2.67 -10.50 3.17
N GLY A 96 2.25 -11.08 4.29
CA GLY A 96 1.67 -12.42 4.34
C GLY A 96 0.45 -12.56 3.42
N PRO A 97 -0.59 -11.72 3.57
CA PRO A 97 -1.73 -11.70 2.65
C PRO A 97 -1.33 -11.44 1.20
N LEU A 98 -0.40 -10.51 0.93
CA LEU A 98 0.08 -10.23 -0.42
C LEU A 98 0.71 -11.47 -1.07
N LEU A 99 1.53 -12.23 -0.35
CA LEU A 99 2.17 -13.43 -0.88
C LEU A 99 1.16 -14.56 -1.11
N ILE A 100 0.32 -14.85 -0.11
CA ILE A 100 -0.65 -15.95 -0.19
C ILE A 100 -1.69 -15.66 -1.28
N PHE A 101 -2.35 -14.51 -1.20
CA PHE A 101 -3.38 -14.16 -2.18
C PHE A 101 -2.78 -13.78 -3.52
N GLY A 102 -1.54 -13.26 -3.59
CA GLY A 102 -0.86 -12.97 -4.85
C GLY A 102 -0.60 -14.23 -5.67
N VAL A 103 -0.14 -15.30 -5.02
CA VAL A 103 0.02 -16.60 -5.69
C VAL A 103 -1.32 -17.14 -6.16
N ILE A 104 -2.36 -17.05 -5.32
CA ILE A 104 -3.71 -17.51 -5.66
C ILE A 104 -4.26 -16.71 -6.87
N THR A 105 -4.17 -15.38 -6.85
CA THR A 105 -4.68 -14.54 -7.94
C THR A 105 -3.88 -14.70 -9.22
N ALA A 106 -2.56 -14.88 -9.14
CA ALA A 106 -1.74 -15.17 -10.32
C ALA A 106 -2.06 -16.52 -10.94
N ALA A 107 -2.44 -17.53 -10.14
CA ALA A 107 -2.85 -18.82 -10.68
C ALA A 107 -4.26 -18.78 -11.30
N ILE A 108 -5.20 -18.06 -10.67
CA ILE A 108 -6.63 -18.13 -11.01
C ILE A 108 -7.05 -17.08 -12.03
N LEU A 109 -6.53 -15.85 -11.98
CA LEU A 109 -7.02 -14.77 -12.84
C LEU A 109 -6.68 -14.99 -14.33
N PRO A 110 -5.45 -15.34 -14.73
CA PRO A 110 -5.13 -15.51 -16.15
C PRO A 110 -6.07 -16.46 -16.92
N PRO A 111 -6.40 -17.67 -16.43
CA PRO A 111 -7.33 -18.54 -17.16
C PRO A 111 -8.77 -18.01 -17.19
N ILE A 112 -9.22 -17.27 -16.17
CA ILE A 112 -10.54 -16.59 -16.19
C ILE A 112 -10.57 -15.50 -17.27
N TRP A 113 -9.49 -14.71 -17.36
CA TRP A 113 -9.36 -13.65 -18.34
C TRP A 113 -9.28 -14.20 -19.77
N GLU A 114 -8.46 -15.24 -19.97
CA GLU A 114 -8.35 -15.94 -21.26
C GLU A 114 -9.72 -16.46 -21.72
N PHE A 115 -10.48 -17.07 -20.81
CA PHE A 115 -11.85 -17.50 -21.10
C PHE A 115 -12.76 -16.31 -21.43
N GLY A 116 -12.67 -15.21 -20.69
CA GLY A 116 -13.48 -14.01 -20.92
C GLY A 116 -13.23 -13.35 -22.29
N PHE A 117 -12.00 -13.39 -22.79
CA PHE A 117 -11.65 -12.81 -24.10
C PHE A 117 -11.86 -13.76 -25.28
N ASN A 118 -11.44 -15.03 -25.13
CA ASN A 118 -11.36 -15.97 -26.25
C ASN A 118 -12.45 -17.04 -26.21
N GLY A 119 -13.20 -17.17 -25.11
CA GLY A 119 -14.18 -18.24 -24.90
C GLY A 119 -13.59 -19.63 -24.67
N GLU A 120 -12.26 -19.75 -24.63
CA GLU A 120 -11.53 -20.99 -24.44
C GLU A 120 -10.80 -21.01 -23.10
N PHE A 121 -10.85 -22.15 -22.40
CA PHE A 121 -10.08 -22.34 -21.17
C PHE A 121 -8.71 -22.93 -21.50
N LYS A 122 -7.64 -22.13 -21.37
CA LYS A 122 -6.26 -22.61 -21.54
C LYS A 122 -5.51 -22.57 -20.22
N LEU A 123 -4.99 -23.73 -19.80
CA LEU A 123 -4.18 -23.86 -18.59
C LEU A 123 -2.76 -23.28 -18.76
N SER A 124 -2.37 -22.89 -19.97
CA SER A 124 -1.07 -22.24 -20.24
C SER A 124 -0.89 -20.90 -19.51
N GLY A 125 -1.98 -20.26 -19.07
CA GLY A 125 -1.94 -19.06 -18.22
C GLY A 125 -1.51 -19.30 -16.77
N LEU A 126 -1.41 -20.56 -16.33
CA LEU A 126 -1.06 -20.93 -14.94
C LEU A 126 0.40 -20.55 -14.57
N ILE A 127 1.27 -20.37 -15.57
CA ILE A 127 2.70 -20.03 -15.42
C ILE A 127 3.05 -18.80 -16.27
N GLY A 128 2.18 -17.78 -16.22
CA GLY A 128 2.41 -16.48 -16.85
C GLY A 128 3.18 -15.53 -15.92
N PHE A 129 4.37 -15.12 -16.38
CA PHE A 129 5.36 -14.18 -15.83
C PHE A 129 4.83 -12.89 -15.13
N PRO A 130 5.71 -12.13 -14.42
CA PRO A 130 5.36 -11.04 -13.47
C PRO A 130 4.59 -9.85 -14.05
N ASP A 131 4.48 -9.77 -15.37
CA ASP A 131 3.85 -8.67 -16.11
C ASP A 131 2.39 -8.97 -16.47
N SER A 132 1.87 -10.15 -16.12
CA SER A 132 0.42 -10.35 -16.18
C SER A 132 -0.23 -9.45 -15.11
N PRO A 133 -1.30 -8.73 -15.44
CA PRO A 133 -2.08 -7.99 -14.46
C PRO A 133 -2.63 -8.88 -13.32
N GLY A 134 -2.49 -10.21 -13.40
CA GLY A 134 -3.02 -11.18 -12.45
C GLY A 134 -2.30 -11.24 -11.10
N PHE A 135 -0.98 -10.99 -11.04
CA PHE A 135 -0.25 -11.06 -9.76
C PHE A 135 -0.50 -9.83 -8.88
N LEU A 136 -0.47 -8.63 -9.47
CA LEU A 136 -0.61 -7.37 -8.73
C LEU A 136 -1.94 -6.65 -8.96
N GLY A 137 -2.79 -7.05 -9.91
CA GLY A 137 -3.95 -6.24 -10.33
C GLY A 137 -4.89 -5.84 -9.19
N HIS A 138 -5.36 -6.81 -8.40
CA HIS A 138 -6.23 -6.54 -7.25
C HIS A 138 -5.44 -6.20 -5.97
N LEU A 139 -4.17 -6.61 -5.90
CA LEU A 139 -3.34 -6.54 -4.70
C LEU A 139 -2.34 -5.38 -4.72
N TRP A 140 -2.38 -4.55 -5.76
CA TRP A 140 -1.46 -3.44 -5.99
C TRP A 140 -1.36 -2.54 -4.75
N PHE A 141 -2.49 -2.26 -4.12
CA PHE A 141 -2.55 -1.44 -2.92
C PHE A 141 -1.62 -1.97 -1.81
N LEU A 142 -1.62 -3.29 -1.56
CA LEU A 142 -0.75 -3.91 -0.55
C LEU A 142 0.73 -3.87 -0.96
N TYR A 143 1.02 -3.99 -2.25
CA TYR A 143 2.37 -3.87 -2.79
C TYR A 143 2.94 -2.46 -2.56
N TYR A 144 2.23 -1.41 -2.97
CA TYR A 144 2.67 -0.03 -2.72
C TYR A 144 2.75 0.30 -1.23
N LEU A 145 1.82 -0.24 -0.44
CA LEU A 145 1.85 -0.06 1.00
C LEU A 145 3.09 -0.71 1.64
N SER A 146 3.52 -1.86 1.12
CA SER A 146 4.76 -2.53 1.54
C SER A 146 5.99 -1.67 1.22
N ILE A 147 6.02 -1.04 0.03
CA ILE A 147 7.08 -0.10 -0.36
C ILE A 147 7.10 1.10 0.60
N PHE A 148 5.96 1.75 0.84
CA PHE A 148 5.90 2.91 1.74
C PHE A 148 6.36 2.57 3.16
N TYR A 149 5.99 1.41 3.70
CA TYR A 149 6.49 0.98 5.01
C TYR A 149 7.98 0.66 5.00
N GLY A 150 8.50 0.06 3.92
CA GLY A 150 9.94 -0.13 3.74
C GLY A 150 10.69 1.19 3.78
N LEU A 151 10.21 2.20 3.05
CA LEU A 151 10.78 3.56 3.05
C LEU A 151 10.74 4.21 4.44
N ILE A 152 9.64 4.06 5.17
CA ILE A 152 9.52 4.57 6.55
C ILE A 152 10.57 3.93 7.45
N ILE A 153 10.74 2.60 7.41
CA ILE A 153 11.71 1.88 8.23
C ILE A 153 13.14 2.29 7.87
N ILE A 154 13.45 2.43 6.57
CA ILE A 154 14.76 2.91 6.11
C ILE A 154 14.99 4.33 6.64
N GLY A 155 14.04 5.24 6.47
CA GLY A 155 14.14 6.62 6.97
C GLY A 155 14.34 6.69 8.48
N MET A 156 13.60 5.88 9.25
CA MET A 156 13.78 5.77 10.70
C MET A 156 15.18 5.24 11.07
N SER A 157 15.68 4.25 10.32
CA SER A 157 17.02 3.68 10.55
C SER A 157 18.12 4.70 10.27
N VAL A 158 18.02 5.45 9.18
CA VAL A 158 18.95 6.53 8.83
C VAL A 158 18.93 7.63 9.89
N ALA A 159 17.75 8.07 10.33
CA ALA A 159 17.60 9.09 11.36
C ALA A 159 18.14 8.62 12.72
N TRP A 160 18.01 7.33 13.05
CA TRP A 160 18.56 6.76 14.26
C TRP A 160 20.09 6.71 14.23
N VAL A 161 20.69 6.26 13.12
CA VAL A 161 22.14 6.23 12.92
C VAL A 161 22.75 7.64 12.91
N SER A 162 22.10 8.62 12.28
CA SER A 162 22.59 10.00 12.25
C SER A 162 22.54 10.66 13.64
N ARG A 163 21.49 10.39 14.42
CA ARG A 163 21.41 10.80 15.83
C ARG A 163 22.50 10.14 16.68
N LEU A 164 22.74 8.84 16.52
CA LEU A 164 23.83 8.16 17.21
C LEU A 164 25.20 8.76 16.87
N LYS A 165 25.47 9.01 15.58
CA LYS A 165 26.71 9.68 15.16
C LYS A 165 26.85 11.06 15.79
N PHE A 166 25.78 11.85 15.85
CA PHE A 166 25.79 13.16 16.50
C PHE A 166 26.05 13.05 18.00
N TYR A 167 25.38 12.14 18.71
CA TYR A 167 25.59 11.91 20.15
C TYR A 167 26.99 11.36 20.47
N VAL A 168 27.55 10.48 19.63
CA VAL A 168 28.90 9.89 19.83
C VAL A 168 30.01 10.89 19.49
N PHE A 169 29.81 11.79 18.51
CA PHE A 169 30.79 12.83 18.19
C PHE A 169 30.70 14.08 19.08
N GLN A 170 29.58 14.31 19.78
CA GLN A 170 29.46 15.42 20.72
C GLN A 170 30.53 15.47 21.84
N PRO A 171 30.91 14.36 22.51
CA PRO A 171 32.00 14.40 23.49
C PRO A 171 33.38 14.67 22.86
N LEU A 172 33.64 14.16 21.64
CA LEU A 172 34.89 14.44 20.92
C LEU A 172 35.00 15.91 20.51
N LEU A 173 33.90 16.52 20.04
CA LEU A 173 33.87 17.95 19.71
C LEU A 173 33.97 18.82 20.98
N ARG A 174 33.41 18.39 22.12
CA ARG A 174 33.61 19.09 23.41
C ARG A 174 35.06 19.12 23.88
N ILE A 175 35.89 18.14 23.51
CA ILE A 175 37.34 18.16 23.80
C ILE A 175 38.07 19.21 22.95
N PHE A 176 37.67 19.41 21.69
CA PHE A 176 38.26 20.43 20.82
C PHE A 176 37.73 21.86 21.08
N TYR A 177 36.52 22.00 21.62
CA TYR A 177 35.88 23.30 21.87
C TYR A 177 35.77 23.68 23.36
N SER A 178 36.38 22.92 24.29
CA SER A 178 36.42 23.34 25.69
C SER A 178 37.38 24.52 25.86
N PRO A 179 36.94 25.69 26.39
CA PRO A 179 37.79 26.84 26.65
C PRO A 179 38.53 26.67 27.98
N ILE A 180 39.04 25.46 28.26
CA ILE A 180 39.83 25.19 29.47
C ILE A 180 41.29 25.21 29.02
N PRO A 181 42.11 26.15 29.53
CA PRO A 181 43.51 26.22 29.15
C PRO A 181 44.21 24.94 29.62
N LEU A 182 44.88 24.27 28.68
CA LEU A 182 45.92 23.26 28.92
C LEU A 182 47.12 23.92 29.60
N ALA A 183 46.90 24.44 30.80
CA ALA A 183 47.93 24.88 31.72
C ALA A 183 47.75 24.04 32.99
N LEU A 184 48.77 23.24 33.33
CA LEU A 184 48.88 22.30 34.45
C LEU A 184 48.67 20.82 34.08
N ILE A 185 49.66 20.24 33.38
CA ILE A 185 50.53 19.12 33.80
C ILE A 185 51.63 18.96 32.73
#